data_AF-A0A0P9R9M0-F1
#
_entry.id   AF-A0A0P9R9M0-F1
#
_cell.length_a   1.000
_cell.length_b   1.000
_cell.length_c   1.000
_cell.angle_alpha   90.00
_cell.angle_beta   90.00
_cell.angle_gamma   90.00
#
_symmetry.space_group_name_H-M   'P 1'
#
loop_
_entity.id
_entity.type
_entity.pdbx_description
1 polymer ?
#
loop_
_entity_poly.entity_id
_entity_poly.type
_entity_poly.pdbx_seq_one_letter_code
_entity_poly.pdbx_strand_id
1 'polypeptide(L)'
;MFANACRYGWDVDGGPGIVYTLDWQNKPVVRHRLHWTHCEAAAAAAALLQRTGEQQYEDWYRCFWEFNETLFIDIEHGSWRHELNERNEPSEDIWPGKPDLYHAYQATLLPVLPLAPSLASALAGLD
;
A
#
# COMPACT_ATOMS: atom_id res chain seq x y z
N MET A 1 -4.96 -8.33 12.19
CA MET A 1 -3.79 -7.95 11.38
C MET A 1 -3.85 -6.47 10.99
N PHE A 2 -4.79 -6.04 10.13
CA PHE A 2 -4.88 -4.68 9.60
C PHE A 2 -4.77 -3.56 10.67
N ALA A 3 -5.61 -3.60 11.72
CA ALA A 3 -5.59 -2.57 12.76
C ALA A 3 -4.24 -2.41 13.46
N ASN A 4 -3.54 -3.52 13.72
CA ASN A 4 -2.20 -3.48 14.32
C ASN A 4 -1.16 -2.93 13.34
N ALA A 5 -1.24 -3.30 12.06
CA ALA A 5 -0.35 -2.78 11.02
C ALA A 5 -0.49 -1.26 10.89
N CYS A 6 -1.73 -0.74 10.91
CA CYS A 6 -1.96 0.71 10.91
C CYS A 6 -1.42 1.36 12.19
N ARG A 7 -1.76 0.81 13.37
CA ARG A 7 -1.36 1.36 14.67
C ARG A 7 0.16 1.45 14.88
N TYR A 8 0.90 0.43 14.45
CA TYR A 8 2.33 0.31 14.72
C TYR A 8 3.21 0.60 13.51
N GLY A 9 2.64 0.67 12.31
CA GLY A 9 3.38 0.90 11.07
C GLY A 9 3.20 2.31 10.52
N TRP A 10 2.02 2.92 10.66
CA TRP A 10 1.71 4.22 10.06
C TRP A 10 2.12 5.39 10.95
N ASP A 11 2.92 6.31 10.39
CA ASP A 11 3.30 7.57 11.05
C ASP A 11 3.92 7.39 12.46
N VAL A 12 4.71 6.33 12.61
CA VAL A 12 5.32 5.95 13.89
C VAL A 12 6.75 6.48 14.07
N ASP A 13 7.30 7.13 13.05
CA ASP A 13 8.66 7.66 13.03
C ASP A 13 8.74 9.17 12.74
N GLY A 14 7.60 9.87 12.79
CA GLY A 14 7.48 11.31 12.58
C GLY A 14 7.21 11.74 11.14
N GLY A 15 7.00 10.80 10.22
CA GLY A 15 6.51 11.08 8.87
C GLY A 15 5.41 10.11 8.43
N PRO A 16 4.52 10.51 7.50
CA PRO A 16 3.45 9.64 7.04
C PRO A 16 4.00 8.39 6.32
N GLY A 17 3.17 7.36 6.18
CA GLY A 17 3.52 6.10 5.53
C GLY A 17 3.77 4.94 6.50
N ILE A 18 3.72 3.72 5.96
CA ILE A 18 3.99 2.46 6.66
C ILE A 18 5.49 2.17 6.63
N VAL A 19 6.14 2.15 7.79
CA VAL A 19 7.55 1.73 7.91
C VAL A 19 7.72 0.25 7.51
N TYR A 20 8.86 -0.09 6.90
CA TYR A 20 9.06 -1.40 6.32
C TYR A 20 9.10 -2.55 7.35
N THR A 21 9.77 -2.38 8.49
CA THR A 21 9.87 -3.45 9.50
C THR A 21 9.78 -2.94 10.93
N LEU A 22 9.27 -3.81 11.81
CA LEU A 22 9.18 -3.61 13.25
C LEU A 22 9.95 -4.71 13.98
N ASP A 23 10.46 -4.38 15.18
CA ASP A 23 10.96 -5.39 16.13
C ASP A 23 9.81 -6.08 16.90
N TRP A 24 10.17 -7.02 17.78
CA TRP A 24 9.21 -7.75 18.62
C TRP A 24 8.49 -6.88 19.67
N GLN A 25 8.92 -5.62 19.85
CA GLN A 25 8.31 -4.63 20.73
C GLN A 25 7.52 -3.57 19.93
N ASN A 26 7.27 -3.81 18.63
CA ASN A 26 6.60 -2.90 17.71
C ASN A 26 7.33 -1.57 17.48
N LYS A 27 8.66 -1.54 17.63
CA LYS A 27 9.46 -0.36 17.28
C LYS A 27 9.94 -0.44 15.84
N PRO A 28 9.91 0.67 15.07
CA PRO A 28 10.48 0.71 13.72
C PRO A 28 11.97 0.33 13.71
N VAL A 29 12.35 -0.56 12.80
CA VAL A 29 13.75 -0.95 12.56
C VAL A 29 14.21 -0.45 11.20
N VAL A 30 13.52 -0.84 10.13
CA VAL A 30 13.73 -0.27 8.79
C VAL A 30 12.56 0.63 8.46
N ARG A 31 12.86 1.91 8.24
CA ARG A 31 11.87 2.99 8.18
C ARG A 31 11.57 3.47 6.76
N HIS A 32 12.23 2.92 5.75
CA HIS A 32 11.85 3.12 4.36
C HIS A 32 10.39 2.76 4.12
N ARG A 33 9.76 3.41 3.15
CA ARG A 33 8.42 3.07 2.68
C ARG A 33 8.58 2.33 1.36
N LEU A 34 8.09 1.10 1.29
CA LEU A 34 8.02 0.35 0.04
C LEU A 34 6.63 0.44 -0.55
N HIS A 35 6.53 0.61 -1.86
CA HIS A 35 5.24 0.85 -2.51
C HIS A 35 4.28 -0.34 -2.30
N TRP A 36 4.80 -1.57 -2.33
CA TRP A 36 4.00 -2.78 -2.22
C TRP A 36 3.27 -2.87 -0.87
N THR A 37 3.86 -2.39 0.23
CA THR A 37 3.21 -2.42 1.55
C THR A 37 1.98 -1.52 1.58
N HIS A 38 2.03 -0.40 0.85
CA HIS A 38 0.93 0.56 0.75
C HIS A 38 -0.13 0.10 -0.26
N CYS A 39 0.28 -0.55 -1.35
CA CYS A 39 -0.62 -1.23 -2.28
C CYS A 39 -1.46 -2.30 -1.55
N GLU A 40 -0.81 -3.17 -0.77
CA GLU A 40 -1.47 -4.21 0.02
C GLU A 40 -2.38 -3.61 1.11
N ALA A 41 -1.93 -2.54 1.78
CA ALA A 41 -2.74 -1.86 2.78
C ALA A 41 -4.02 -1.25 2.17
N ALA A 42 -3.92 -0.61 1.01
CA ALA A 42 -5.08 -0.09 0.28
C ALA A 42 -6.02 -1.22 -0.16
N ALA A 43 -5.49 -2.30 -0.74
CA ALA A 43 -6.29 -3.45 -1.15
C ALA A 43 -7.02 -4.11 0.04
N ALA A 44 -6.32 -4.29 1.17
CA ALA A 44 -6.90 -4.84 2.40
C ALA A 44 -7.99 -3.93 2.98
N ALA A 45 -7.77 -2.61 2.97
CA ALA A 45 -8.78 -1.63 3.41
C ALA A 45 -10.04 -1.71 2.54
N ALA A 46 -9.89 -1.74 1.21
CA ALA A 46 -11.01 -1.89 0.28
C ALA A 46 -11.77 -3.21 0.49
N ALA A 47 -11.06 -4.32 0.69
CA ALA A 47 -11.67 -5.61 0.93
C ALA A 47 -12.44 -5.66 2.26
N LEU A 48 -11.88 -5.07 3.33
CA LEU A 48 -12.54 -4.95 4.62
C LEU A 48 -13.77 -4.04 4.55
N LEU A 49 -13.68 -2.92 3.83
CA LEU A 49 -14.81 -2.04 3.56
C LEU A 49 -15.93 -2.81 2.84
N GLN A 50 -15.63 -3.52 1.75
CA GLN A 50 -16.61 -4.29 1.00
C GLN A 50 -17.28 -5.38 1.87
N ARG A 51 -16.51 -6.01 2.77
CA ARG A 51 -17.01 -7.08 3.64
C ARG A 51 -17.90 -6.57 4.78
N THR A 52 -17.56 -5.42 5.35
CA THR A 52 -18.10 -4.95 6.65
C THR A 52 -18.99 -3.72 6.51
N GLY A 53 -18.74 -2.86 5.51
CA GLY A 53 -19.38 -1.56 5.37
C GLY A 53 -18.92 -0.51 6.40
N GLU A 54 -17.87 -0.77 7.18
CA GLU A 54 -17.42 0.15 8.23
C GLU A 54 -16.59 1.31 7.66
N GLN A 55 -17.01 2.54 7.97
CA GLN A 55 -16.42 3.79 7.46
C GLN A 55 -14.89 3.88 7.67
N GLN A 56 -14.39 3.37 8.80
CA GLN A 56 -12.96 3.42 9.12
C GLN A 56 -12.07 2.79 8.03
N TYR A 57 -12.58 1.78 7.29
CA TYR A 57 -11.82 1.14 6.22
C TYR A 57 -11.80 1.99 4.96
N GLU A 58 -12.84 2.78 4.69
CA GLU A 58 -12.82 3.78 3.63
C GLU A 58 -11.80 4.89 3.94
N ASP A 59 -11.78 5.37 5.19
CA ASP A 59 -10.87 6.43 5.62
C ASP A 59 -9.40 5.98 5.46
N TRP A 60 -9.09 4.75 5.86
CA TRP A 60 -7.77 4.15 5.64
C TRP A 60 -7.46 3.93 4.16
N TYR A 61 -8.43 3.44 3.37
CA TYR A 61 -8.25 3.26 1.94
C TYR A 61 -7.85 4.57 1.25
N ARG A 62 -8.58 5.67 1.54
CA ARG A 62 -8.27 7.01 1.00
C ARG A 62 -6.90 7.49 1.45
N CYS A 63 -6.59 7.35 2.73
CA CYS A 63 -5.28 7.72 3.30
C CYS A 63 -4.11 7.02 2.56
N PHE A 64 -4.20 5.71 2.34
CA PHE A 64 -3.16 4.98 1.60
C PHE A 64 -3.11 5.37 0.12
N TRP A 65 -4.26 5.63 -0.50
CA TRP A 65 -4.30 5.99 -1.92
C TRP A 65 -3.74 7.38 -2.18
N GLU A 66 -4.05 8.36 -1.32
CA GLU A 66 -3.46 9.70 -1.36
C GLU A 66 -1.93 9.64 -1.20
N PHE A 67 -1.43 8.79 -0.28
CA PHE A 67 0.01 8.58 -0.12
C PHE A 67 0.65 7.98 -1.38
N ASN A 68 0.02 6.94 -1.95
CA ASN A 68 0.48 6.28 -3.16
C ASN A 68 0.53 7.25 -4.35
N GLU A 69 -0.55 7.96 -4.61
CA GLU A 69 -0.67 8.94 -5.70
C GLU A 69 0.38 10.05 -5.58
N THR A 70 0.57 10.56 -4.36
CA THR A 70 1.47 11.70 -4.12
C THR A 70 2.95 11.31 -4.22
N LEU A 71 3.32 10.12 -3.71
CA LEU A 71 4.73 9.79 -3.46
C LEU A 71 5.26 8.63 -4.29
N PHE A 72 4.44 7.61 -4.55
CA PHE A 72 4.89 6.42 -5.29
C PHE A 72 4.63 6.52 -6.79
N ILE A 73 3.49 7.06 -7.24
CA ILE A 73 3.23 7.16 -8.68
C ILE A 73 4.22 8.14 -9.32
N ASP A 74 5.00 7.66 -10.28
CA ASP A 74 5.96 8.47 -11.03
C ASP A 74 5.40 8.78 -12.40
N ILE A 75 4.75 9.93 -12.52
CA ILE A 75 4.15 10.40 -13.78
C ILE A 75 5.22 10.80 -14.80
N GLU A 76 6.40 11.21 -14.36
CA GLU A 76 7.48 11.68 -15.25
C GLU A 76 8.16 10.51 -15.97
N HIS A 77 8.51 9.45 -15.23
CA HIS A 77 9.23 8.30 -15.78
C HIS A 77 8.37 7.03 -15.93
N GLY A 78 7.08 7.12 -15.60
CA GLY A 78 6.14 6.01 -15.63
C GLY A 78 6.31 5.02 -14.48
N SER A 79 5.30 4.16 -14.30
CA SER A 79 5.24 3.17 -13.20
C SER A 79 5.29 3.82 -11.81
N TRP A 80 5.54 3.02 -10.78
CA TRP A 80 5.60 3.43 -9.38
C TRP A 80 7.04 3.34 -8.89
N ARG A 81 7.51 4.35 -8.15
CA ARG A 81 8.76 4.28 -7.39
C ARG A 81 8.68 3.11 -6.44
N HIS A 82 9.74 2.33 -6.34
CA HIS A 82 9.68 1.13 -5.51
C HIS A 82 9.83 1.44 -4.01
N GLU A 83 10.64 2.46 -3.70
CA GLU A 83 11.11 2.78 -2.36
C GLU A 83 11.19 4.29 -2.13
N LEU A 84 10.85 4.70 -0.92
CA LEU A 84 11.15 6.01 -0.36
C LEU A 84 12.00 5.86 0.90
N ASN A 85 12.90 6.82 1.14
CA ASN A 85 13.65 6.92 2.39
C ASN A 85 12.75 7.37 3.55
N GLU A 86 13.34 7.51 4.75
CA GLU A 86 12.63 7.92 5.97
C GLU A 86 12.00 9.33 5.91
N ARG A 87 12.39 10.14 4.92
CA ARG A 87 11.87 11.49 4.68
C ARG A 87 10.83 11.53 3.56
N ASN A 88 10.41 10.36 3.07
CA ASN A 88 9.51 10.19 1.92
C ASN A 88 10.08 10.74 0.60
N GLU A 89 11.40 10.75 0.45
CA GLU A 89 12.06 11.07 -0.82
C GLU A 89 12.38 9.77 -1.58
N PRO A 90 12.35 9.76 -2.92
CA PRO A 90 12.74 8.59 -3.72
C PRO A 90 14.10 8.02 -3.29
N SER A 91 14.17 6.70 -3.16
CA SER A 91 15.34 5.99 -2.65
C SER A 91 15.55 4.66 -3.38
N GLU A 92 16.76 4.12 -3.28
CA GLU A 92 17.18 2.84 -3.85
C GLU A 92 18.09 2.06 -2.87
N ASP A 93 18.00 2.35 -1.57
CA ASP A 93 18.87 1.78 -0.54
C ASP A 93 18.62 0.27 -0.34
N ILE A 94 17.36 -0.17 -0.43
CA ILE A 94 16.96 -1.57 -0.29
C ILE A 94 16.77 -2.21 -1.66
N TRP A 95 16.07 -1.51 -2.57
CA TRP A 95 15.73 -2.01 -3.90
C TRP A 95 15.93 -0.94 -4.97
N PRO A 96 16.86 -1.15 -5.92
CA PRO A 96 17.05 -0.21 -7.02
C PRO A 96 15.98 -0.35 -8.11
N GLY A 97 15.66 0.77 -8.77
CA GLY A 97 14.74 0.83 -9.90
C GLY A 97 13.27 0.59 -9.54
N LYS A 98 12.52 0.05 -10.51
CA LYS A 98 11.07 -0.22 -10.42
C LYS A 98 10.75 -1.67 -10.82
N PRO A 99 11.24 -2.67 -10.06
CA PRO A 99 11.22 -4.06 -10.48
C PRO A 99 9.84 -4.74 -10.39
N ASP A 100 8.84 -4.07 -9.81
CA ASP A 100 7.55 -4.66 -9.50
C ASP A 100 6.39 -3.80 -10.02
N LEU A 101 5.56 -4.41 -10.86
CA LEU A 101 4.29 -3.86 -11.34
C LEU A 101 3.09 -4.60 -10.73
N TYR A 102 3.31 -5.80 -10.19
CA TYR A 102 2.23 -6.69 -9.78
C TYR A 102 1.38 -6.04 -8.68
N HIS A 103 1.99 -5.53 -7.61
CA HIS A 103 1.24 -4.95 -6.50
C HIS A 103 0.56 -3.62 -6.89
N ALA A 104 1.27 -2.76 -7.62
CA ALA A 104 0.71 -1.51 -8.14
C ALA A 104 -0.52 -1.78 -9.01
N TYR A 105 -0.43 -2.73 -9.95
CA TYR A 105 -1.54 -3.09 -10.83
C TYR A 105 -2.72 -3.67 -10.05
N GLN A 106 -2.47 -4.61 -9.13
CA GLN A 106 -3.52 -5.22 -8.32
C GLN A 106 -4.25 -4.21 -7.43
N ALA A 107 -3.54 -3.25 -6.85
CA ALA A 107 -4.15 -2.22 -6.03
C ALA A 107 -5.14 -1.34 -6.80
N THR A 108 -4.97 -1.18 -8.12
CA THR A 108 -5.92 -0.45 -8.98
C THR A 108 -7.17 -1.25 -9.35
N LEU A 109 -7.12 -2.59 -9.22
CA LEU A 109 -8.19 -3.49 -9.67
C LEU A 109 -9.00 -4.09 -8.52
N LEU A 110 -8.34 -4.49 -7.44
CA LEU A 110 -9.01 -5.15 -6.30
C LEU A 110 -10.19 -4.34 -5.73
N PRO A 111 -10.13 -2.99 -5.61
CA PRO A 111 -11.25 -2.21 -5.07
C PRO A 111 -12.53 -2.24 -5.90
N VAL A 112 -12.45 -2.57 -7.20
CA VAL A 112 -13.59 -2.56 -8.13
C VAL A 112 -14.10 -3.97 -8.48
N LEU A 113 -13.55 -4.99 -7.84
CA LEU A 113 -13.88 -6.39 -8.08
C LEU A 113 -14.55 -7.03 -6.86
N PRO A 114 -15.32 -8.12 -7.04
CA PRO A 114 -15.82 -8.90 -5.92
C PRO A 114 -14.67 -9.61 -5.17
N LEU A 115 -14.84 -9.87 -3.87
CA LEU A 115 -13.87 -10.63 -3.06
C LEU A 115 -13.65 -12.08 -3.52
N ALA A 116 -14.58 -12.62 -4.33
CA ALA A 116 -14.51 -13.94 -4.89
C ALA A 116 -15.15 -13.93 -6.30
N PRO A 117 -14.62 -14.70 -7.27
CA PRO A 117 -13.47 -15.62 -7.20
C PRO A 117 -12.11 -14.88 -7.16
N SER A 118 -11.01 -15.56 -7.49
CA SER A 118 -9.68 -14.93 -7.57
C SER A 118 -9.68 -13.74 -8.54
N LEU A 119 -8.76 -12.80 -8.35
CA LEU A 119 -8.63 -11.60 -9.16
C LEU A 119 -8.65 -11.89 -10.68
N ALA A 120 -7.82 -12.83 -11.12
CA ALA A 120 -7.72 -13.18 -12.54
C ALA A 120 -9.03 -13.78 -13.09
N SER A 121 -9.71 -14.62 -12.30
CA SER A 121 -10.99 -15.20 -12.69
C SER A 121 -12.11 -14.15 -12.73
N ALA A 122 -12.10 -13.19 -11.80
CA ALA A 122 -13.07 -12.10 -11.77
C ALA A 122 -12.89 -11.18 -13.00
N LEU A 123 -11.64 -10.82 -13.33
CA LEU A 123 -11.32 -10.02 -14.52
C LEU A 123 -11.70 -10.71 -15.83
N ALA A 124 -11.42 -12.02 -15.94
CA ALA A 124 -11.75 -12.79 -17.14
C ALA A 124 -13.26 -12.90 -17.41
N GLY A 125 -14.10 -12.60 -16.42
CA GLY A 125 -15.56 -12.57 -16.52
C GLY A 125 -16.15 -11.17 -16.72
N LEU A 126 -15.33 -10.13 -16.88
CA LEU A 126 -15.80 -8.81 -17.27
C LEU A 126 -15.92 -8.76 -18.79
N ASP A 127 -17.15 -8.64 -19.30
CA ASP A 127 -17.46 -8.48 -20.72
C ASP A 127 -17.21 -7.04 -21.22
#